data_AF-A0A3D4P9M1-F1
#
_entry.id   AF-A0A3D4P9M1-F1
#
_cell.length_a   1.000
_cell.length_b   1.000
_cell.length_c   1.000
_cell.angle_alpha   90.00
_cell.angle_beta   90.00
_cell.angle_gamma   90.00
#
_symmetry.space_group_name_H-M   'P 1'
#
loop_
_entity.id
_entity.type
_entity.pdbx_description
1 polymer ?
#
loop_
_entity_poly.entity_id
_entity_poly.type
_entity_poly.pdbx_seq_one_letter_code
_entity_poly.pdbx_strand_id
1 'polypeptide(L)'
;MSVQYPLFVKRDIDGFFGLFIDNVVQLLLILGLCSGLCGMTGENASLLFRYIFPGAAVSILLGNLFYAWQAHRLAAKENRSDVT
;
A
#
# COMPACT_ATOMS: atom_id res chain seq x y z
N MET A 1 15.54 -14.48 27.07
CA MET A 1 14.06 -14.45 27.12
C MET A 1 13.59 -14.19 25.70
N SER A 2 12.94 -15.18 25.07
CA SER A 2 12.42 -15.06 23.71
C SER A 2 11.21 -14.14 23.71
N VAL A 3 11.36 -12.92 23.20
CA VAL A 3 10.25 -11.96 23.07
C VAL A 3 9.28 -12.53 22.03
N GLN A 4 8.11 -12.97 22.50
CA GLN A 4 7.06 -13.53 21.65
C GLN A 4 6.30 -12.36 21.02
N TYR A 5 6.67 -11.97 19.81
CA TYR A 5 5.99 -10.92 19.08
C TYR A 5 4.61 -11.42 18.64
N PRO A 6 3.50 -10.80 19.08
CA PRO A 6 2.20 -11.13 18.52
C PRO A 6 2.19 -10.75 17.04
N LEU A 7 1.86 -11.71 16.16
CA LEU A 7 1.75 -11.48 14.72
C LEU A 7 0.61 -10.52 14.35
N PHE A 8 -0.29 -10.23 15.29
CA PHE A 8 -1.45 -9.37 15.07
C PHE A 8 -1.85 -8.70 16.39
N VAL A 9 -1.94 -7.37 16.38
CA VAL A 9 -2.41 -6.55 17.50
C VAL A 9 -3.62 -5.74 17.04
N LYS A 10 -4.53 -5.39 17.95
CA LYS A 10 -5.75 -4.61 17.61
C LYS A 10 -5.44 -3.31 16.85
N ARG A 11 -4.27 -2.71 17.06
CA ARG A 11 -3.79 -1.48 16.39
C ARG A 11 -3.42 -1.70 14.92
N ASP A 12 -3.17 -2.94 14.49
CA ASP A 12 -2.86 -3.27 13.09
C ASP A 12 -4.07 -3.07 12.19
N ILE A 13 -5.29 -3.14 12.75
CA ILE A 13 -6.53 -2.85 12.02
C ILE A 13 -6.58 -1.37 11.66
N ASP A 14 -6.28 -0.47 12.60
CA ASP A 14 -6.22 0.97 12.34
C ASP A 14 -5.15 1.31 11.31
N GLY A 15 -3.97 0.67 11.41
CA GLY A 15 -2.89 0.78 10.43
C GLY A 15 -3.28 0.26 9.05
N PHE A 16 -3.97 -0.89 8.98
CA PHE A 16 -4.49 -1.45 7.73
C PHE A 16 -5.47 -0.52 7.04
N PHE A 17 -6.45 0.03 7.78
CA PHE A 17 -7.40 0.98 7.21
C PHE A 17 -6.73 2.29 6.80
N GLY A 18 -5.77 2.79 7.57
CA GLY A 18 -4.98 3.96 7.18
C GLY A 18 -4.25 3.74 5.85
N LEU A 19 -3.53 2.61 5.74
CA LEU A 19 -2.82 2.22 4.52
C LEU A 19 -3.79 1.98 3.35
N PHE A 20 -4.95 1.38 3.61
CA PHE A 20 -5.96 1.12 2.58
C PHE A 20 -6.53 2.43 2.02
N ILE A 21 -6.93 3.36 2.88
CA ILE A 21 -7.47 4.65 2.46
C ILE A 21 -6.42 5.46 1.72
N ASP A 22 -5.18 5.50 2.21
CA ASP A 22 -4.07 6.17 1.51
C ASP A 22 -3.87 5.64 0.08
N ASN A 23 -3.87 4.30 -0.08
CA ASN A 23 -3.75 3.67 -1.39
C ASN A 23 -4.95 3.97 -2.32
N VAL A 24 -6.18 4.01 -1.79
CA VAL A 24 -7.37 4.41 -2.56
C VAL A 24 -7.24 5.86 -3.02
N VAL A 25 -6.83 6.77 -2.13
CA VAL A 25 -6.61 8.18 -2.46
C VAL A 25 -5.52 8.32 -3.52
N GLN A 26 -4.43 7.56 -3.44
CA GLN A 26 -3.37 7.58 -4.43
C GLN A 26 -3.85 7.09 -5.81
N LEU A 27 -4.69 6.04 -5.86
CA LEU A 27 -5.32 5.59 -7.11
C LEU A 27 -6.26 6.65 -7.69
N LEU A 28 -7.07 7.32 -6.86
CA LEU A 28 -7.94 8.42 -7.28
C LEU A 28 -7.13 9.63 -7.80
N LEU A 29 -6.00 9.93 -7.17
CA LEU A 29 -5.06 10.94 -7.63
C LEU A 29 -4.50 10.59 -9.01
N ILE A 30 -4.08 9.34 -9.23
CA ILE A 30 -3.62 8.89 -10.55
C ILE A 30 -4.73 9.08 -11.59
N LEU A 31 -5.97 8.68 -11.29
CA LEU A 31 -7.10 8.90 -12.20
C LEU A 31 -7.30 10.39 -12.51
N GLY A 32 -7.34 11.23 -11.48
CA GLY A 32 -7.60 12.67 -11.62
C GLY A 32 -6.49 13.39 -12.40
N LEU A 33 -5.23 13.10 -12.09
CA LEU A 33 -4.09 13.72 -12.76
C LEU A 33 -3.95 13.23 -14.21
N CYS A 34 -4.06 11.93 -14.46
CA CYS A 34 -3.94 11.41 -15.82
C CYS A 34 -5.11 11.83 -16.72
N SER A 35 -6.35 11.84 -16.21
CA SER A 35 -7.50 12.30 -16.99
C SER A 35 -7.53 13.81 -17.17
N GLY A 36 -7.20 14.58 -16.13
CA GLY A 36 -7.29 16.04 -16.14
C GLY A 36 -6.09 16.76 -16.76
N LEU A 37 -4.86 16.32 -16.49
CA LEU A 37 -3.63 17.00 -16.92
C LEU A 37 -2.97 16.33 -18.11
N CYS A 38 -3.02 14.99 -18.19
CA CYS A 38 -2.37 14.24 -19.27
C CYS A 38 -3.29 13.98 -20.47
N GLY A 39 -4.54 14.46 -20.44
CA GLY A 39 -5.50 14.27 -21.53
C GLY A 39 -5.85 12.80 -21.79
N MET A 40 -5.68 11.92 -20.80
CA MET A 40 -6.00 10.49 -20.91
C MET A 40 -7.50 10.26 -20.73
N THR A 41 -8.29 10.91 -21.59
CA THR A 41 -9.76 10.82 -21.65
C THR A 41 -10.19 10.25 -23.02
N GLY A 42 -11.42 9.74 -23.11
CA GLY A 42 -11.93 9.15 -24.36
C GLY A 42 -11.21 7.86 -24.77
N GLU A 43 -10.73 7.77 -26.02
CA GLU A 43 -10.05 6.58 -26.55
C GLU A 43 -8.78 6.20 -25.77
N ASN A 44 -8.08 7.20 -25.22
CA ASN A 44 -6.85 7.03 -24.44
C ASN A 44 -7.11 6.56 -23.00
N ALA A 45 -8.37 6.56 -22.53
CA ALA A 45 -8.72 6.00 -21.22
C ALA A 45 -8.43 4.50 -21.14
N SER A 46 -8.40 3.82 -22.29
CA SER A 46 -8.00 2.41 -22.37
C SER A 46 -6.59 2.18 -21.82
N LEU A 47 -5.64 3.11 -22.05
CA LEU A 47 -4.29 3.01 -21.50
C LEU A 47 -4.29 3.09 -19.97
N LEU A 48 -5.10 3.99 -19.43
CA LEU A 48 -5.28 4.21 -18.00
C LEU A 48 -5.84 2.96 -17.31
N PHE A 49 -7.02 2.50 -17.74
CA PHE A 49 -7.73 1.42 -17.07
C PHE A 49 -7.16 0.02 -17.35
N ARG A 50 -6.47 -0.17 -18.47
CA ARG A 50 -5.97 -1.49 -18.89
C ARG A 50 -4.51 -1.75 -18.50
N TYR A 51 -3.70 -0.71 -18.36
CA TYR A 51 -2.27 -0.87 -18.03
C TYR A 51 -1.87 -0.14 -16.75
N ILE A 52 -2.23 1.14 -16.61
CA ILE A 52 -1.78 1.95 -15.46
C ILE A 52 -2.49 1.50 -14.18
N PHE A 53 -3.82 1.41 -14.20
CA PHE A 53 -4.61 1.08 -13.02
C PHE A 53 -4.30 -0.32 -12.48
N PRO A 54 -4.25 -1.38 -13.31
CA PRO A 54 -3.87 -2.72 -12.85
C PRO A 54 -2.42 -2.76 -12.37
N GLY A 55 -1.50 -2.08 -13.06
CA GLY A 55 -0.10 -2.00 -12.66
C GLY A 55 0.09 -1.31 -11.30
N ALA A 56 -0.60 -0.19 -11.09
CA ALA A 56 -0.60 0.52 -9.81
C ALA A 56 -1.19 -0.33 -8.69
N ALA A 57 -2.30 -1.03 -8.94
CA ALA A 57 -2.91 -1.93 -7.96
C ALA A 57 -1.95 -3.06 -7.54
N VAL A 58 -1.26 -3.70 -8.49
CA VAL A 58 -0.27 -4.74 -8.20
C VAL A 58 0.94 -4.16 -7.46
N SER A 59 1.43 -2.99 -7.86
CA SER A 59 2.55 -2.30 -7.20
C SER A 59 2.24 -1.99 -5.73
N ILE A 60 1.03 -1.50 -5.45
CA ILE A 60 0.57 -1.21 -4.08
C ILE A 60 0.52 -2.49 -3.26
N LEU A 61 -0.05 -3.56 -3.82
CA LEU A 61 -0.19 -4.84 -3.13
C LEU A 61 1.19 -5.43 -2.76
N LEU A 62 2.11 -5.45 -3.72
CA LEU A 62 3.48 -5.90 -3.51
C LEU A 62 4.25 -5.00 -2.54
N GLY A 63 4.09 -3.68 -2.65
CA GLY A 63 4.71 -2.69 -1.78
C GLY A 63 4.29 -2.86 -0.31
N ASN A 64 3.00 -3.02 -0.06
CA ASN A 64 2.45 -3.24 1.28
C ASN A 64 2.93 -4.57 1.89
N LEU A 65 2.98 -5.64 1.09
CA LEU A 65 3.52 -6.94 1.52
C LEU A 65 5.00 -6.85 1.86
N PHE A 66 5.79 -6.16 1.03
CA PHE A 66 7.21 -5.94 1.26
C PHE A 66 7.44 -5.08 2.51
N TYR A 67 6.63 -4.05 2.72
CA TYR A 67 6.67 -3.22 3.93
C TYR A 67 6.39 -4.03 5.19
N ALA A 68 5.32 -4.83 5.20
CA ALA A 68 4.98 -5.70 6.33
C ALA A 68 6.09 -6.71 6.63
N TRP A 69 6.72 -7.28 5.59
CA TRP A 69 7.86 -8.18 5.76
C TRP A 69 9.09 -7.47 6.37
N GLN A 70 9.39 -6.25 5.93
CA GLN A 70 10.47 -5.46 6.50
C GLN A 70 10.20 -5.10 7.96
N ALA A 71 8.97 -4.72 8.31
CA ALA A 71 8.58 -4.45 9.69
C ALA A 71 8.77 -5.70 10.57
N HIS A 72 8.35 -6.88 10.09
CA HIS A 72 8.55 -8.14 10.80
C HIS A 72 10.04 -8.49 10.98
N ARG A 73 10.85 -8.30 9.93
CA ARG A 73 12.29 -8.54 9.97
C ARG A 73 13.01 -7.58 10.93
N LEU A 74 12.56 -6.32 10.99
CA LEU A 74 13.11 -5.30 11.89
C LEU A 74 12.75 -5.61 13.35
N ALA A 75 11.49 -5.97 13.62
CA ALA A 75 11.03 -6.39 14.95
C ALA A 75 11.84 -7.59 15.48
N ALA A 76 12.12 -8.58 14.62
CA ALA A 76 12.94 -9.73 14.97
C ALA A 76 14.41 -9.36 15.24
N LYS A 77 14.96 -8.37 14.52
CA LYS A 77 16.35 -7.92 14.66
C LYS A 77 16.58 -7.07 15.92
N GLU A 78 15.65 -6.17 16.21
CA GLU A 78 15.78 -5.22 17.33
C GLU A 78 15.42 -5.85 18.69
N ASN A 79 14.71 -6.99 18.73
CA ASN A 79 14.28 -7.63 19.99
C ASN A 79 13.46 -6.68 20.90
N ARG A 80 12.84 -5.64 20.31
CA ARG A 80 12.04 -4.62 20.99
C ARG A 80 10.58 -4.85 20.68
N SER A 81 9.74 -5.04 21.69
CA SER A 81 8.28 -5.26 21.56
C SER A 81 7.46 -4.02 21.15
N ASP A 82 8.10 -2.97 20.63
CA ASP A 82 7.51 -1.65 20.34
C ASP A 82 8.01 -1.09 19.00
N VAL A 83 8.20 -1.97 18.03
CA VAL A 83 8.29 -1.53 16.63
C VAL A 83 6.87 -1.46 16.10
N THR A 84 6.25 -0.28 16.24
CA THR A 84 5.07 0.13 15.46
C THR A 84 5.46 0.40 14.00
#